data_AF-A0A962E5I4-F1
#
_entry.id   AF-A0A962E5I4-F1
#
_cell.length_a   1.000
_cell.length_b   1.000
_cell.length_c   1.000
_cell.angle_alpha   90.00
_cell.angle_beta   90.00
_cell.angle_gamma   90.00
#
_symmetry.space_group_name_H-M   'P 1'
#
loop_
_entity.id
_entity.type
_entity.pdbx_description
1 polymer ?
#
loop_
_entity_poly.entity_id
_entity_poly.type
_entity_poly.pdbx_seq_one_letter_code
_entity_poly.pdbx_strand_id
1 'polypeptide(L)'
;MLRAFLFILLLPLVGHAANPLPFPEAPYLQRIWRDPGGQVYSVIPGKDGILRITRFADGASFRYWIENGARVSRPADAPIPTFGENLIHFADARLTPLPHTLEEVWFESDGVRFYGQLVLPQSNEPVAAMVVAHGSGSEAATDYYFEPAVLIQAGVATLLFDKRGTGRSGGERTHAFDQLARDLLAGLSLLQSDPRIDG
;
A
#
# COMPACT_ATOMS: atom_id res chain seq x y z
N MET A 1 -39.91 14.36 -1.40
CA MET A 1 -39.13 13.13 -1.09
C MET A 1 -38.33 12.75 -2.33
N LEU A 2 -37.04 13.08 -2.35
CA LEU A 2 -36.16 12.88 -3.51
C LEU A 2 -35.48 11.51 -3.37
N ARG A 3 -35.76 10.58 -4.31
CA ARG A 3 -35.13 9.26 -4.37
C ARG A 3 -33.72 9.41 -4.96
N ALA A 4 -32.69 9.05 -4.19
CA ALA A 4 -31.33 8.93 -4.68
C ALA A 4 -31.26 7.74 -5.65
N PHE A 5 -30.84 8.00 -6.90
CA PHE A 5 -30.48 6.96 -7.85
C PHE A 5 -28.99 6.67 -7.70
N LEU A 6 -28.66 5.48 -7.19
CA LEU A 6 -27.30 4.95 -7.16
C LEU A 6 -26.98 4.44 -8.58
N PHE A 7 -26.13 5.16 -9.31
CA PHE A 7 -25.56 4.68 -10.57
C PHE A 7 -24.24 3.96 -10.30
N ILE A 8 -24.21 2.66 -10.49
CA ILE A 8 -22.97 1.87 -10.58
C ILE A 8 -22.55 1.87 -12.04
N LEU A 9 -21.53 2.67 -12.39
CA LEU A 9 -20.90 2.64 -13.71
C LEU A 9 -19.81 1.57 -13.70
N LEU A 10 -20.10 0.40 -14.28
CA LEU A 10 -19.09 -0.60 -14.62
C LEU A 10 -18.45 -0.22 -15.96
N LEU A 11 -17.32 0.47 -15.91
CA LEU A 11 -16.44 0.58 -17.09
C LEU A 11 -15.73 -0.76 -17.29
N PRO A 12 -15.61 -1.27 -18.52
CA PRO A 12 -14.78 -2.42 -18.79
C PRO A 12 -13.32 -1.99 -18.62
N LEU A 13 -12.71 -2.33 -17.48
CA LEU A 13 -11.26 -2.43 -17.38
C LEU A 13 -10.85 -3.50 -18.40
N VAL A 14 -10.01 -3.11 -19.38
CA VAL A 14 -9.21 -4.08 -20.14
C VAL A 14 -8.23 -4.69 -19.12
N GLY A 15 -8.71 -5.70 -18.41
CA GLY A 15 -7.94 -6.42 -17.41
C GLY A 15 -6.97 -7.35 -18.13
N HIS A 16 -5.67 -7.10 -17.98
CA HIS A 16 -4.75 -8.24 -17.93
C HIS A 16 -5.30 -9.16 -16.85
N ALA A 17 -5.44 -10.46 -17.16
CA ALA A 17 -5.87 -11.43 -16.17
C ALA A 17 -4.99 -11.26 -14.93
N ALA A 18 -5.59 -10.92 -13.79
CA ALA A 18 -4.83 -10.71 -12.57
C ALA A 18 -4.06 -12.01 -12.28
N ASN A 19 -2.74 -11.91 -12.16
CA ASN A 19 -1.93 -13.06 -11.80
C ASN A 19 -2.45 -13.62 -10.47
N PRO A 20 -2.64 -14.94 -10.35
CA PRO A 20 -3.17 -15.52 -9.13
C PRO A 20 -2.23 -15.22 -7.96
N LEU A 21 -2.79 -14.75 -6.85
CA LEU A 21 -2.02 -14.53 -5.63
C LEU A 21 -1.48 -15.88 -5.11
N PRO A 22 -0.20 -15.97 -4.72
CA PRO A 22 0.39 -17.19 -4.18
C PRO A 22 -0.17 -17.57 -2.81
N PHE A 23 -0.73 -16.61 -2.08
CA PHE A 23 -1.37 -16.77 -0.78
C PHE A 23 -2.65 -15.93 -0.77
N PRO A 24 -3.77 -16.44 -1.31
CA PRO A 24 -5.04 -15.70 -1.39
C PRO A 24 -5.60 -15.30 -0.02
N GLU A 25 -5.16 -15.97 1.06
CA GLU A 25 -5.49 -15.68 2.44
C GLU A 25 -4.74 -14.48 3.05
N ALA A 26 -3.73 -13.94 2.37
CA ALA A 26 -2.98 -12.79 2.86
C ALA A 26 -3.88 -11.53 2.93
N PRO A 27 -3.95 -10.83 4.08
CA PRO A 27 -4.88 -9.72 4.24
C PRO A 27 -4.38 -8.46 3.52
N TYR A 28 -5.17 -7.96 2.57
CA TYR A 28 -4.78 -6.81 1.75
C TYR A 28 -4.68 -5.49 2.54
N LEU A 29 -5.59 -5.26 3.48
CA LEU A 29 -5.65 -4.03 4.28
C LEU A 29 -4.74 -4.07 5.51
N GLN A 30 -4.46 -5.26 6.05
CA GLN A 30 -3.58 -5.44 7.19
C GLN A 30 -2.15 -5.71 6.72
N ARG A 31 -1.42 -4.65 6.37
CA ARG A 31 -0.10 -4.75 5.74
C ARG A 31 1.07 -4.68 6.70
N ILE A 32 0.85 -4.16 7.90
CA ILE A 32 1.92 -3.88 8.88
C ILE A 32 1.77 -4.84 10.06
N TRP A 33 2.86 -5.52 10.36
CA TRP A 33 2.94 -6.61 11.31
C TRP A 33 4.16 -6.43 12.21
N ARG A 34 4.11 -7.00 13.41
CA ARG A 34 5.23 -7.01 14.36
C ARG A 34 5.44 -8.38 14.99
N ASP A 35 6.69 -8.72 15.26
CA ASP A 35 7.02 -9.86 16.11
C ASP A 35 7.01 -9.48 17.61
N PRO A 36 7.20 -10.44 18.54
CA PRO A 36 7.27 -10.15 19.97
C PRO A 36 8.48 -9.31 20.40
N GLY A 37 9.55 -9.29 19.60
CA GLY A 37 10.74 -8.45 19.82
C GLY A 37 10.56 -7.00 19.37
N GLY A 38 9.42 -6.66 18.76
CA GLY A 38 9.14 -5.33 18.22
C GLY A 38 9.66 -5.11 16.80
N GLN A 39 10.17 -6.16 16.14
CA GLN A 39 10.58 -6.09 14.75
C GLN A 39 9.35 -5.93 13.85
N VAL A 40 9.36 -4.91 13.01
CA VAL A 40 8.29 -4.64 12.06
C VAL A 40 8.51 -5.36 10.74
N TYR A 41 7.41 -5.82 10.17
CA TYR A 41 7.31 -6.45 8.87
C TYR A 41 6.23 -5.73 8.05
N SER A 42 6.52 -5.55 6.77
CA SER A 42 5.49 -5.27 5.77
C SER A 42 5.11 -6.56 5.07
N VAL A 43 3.81 -6.82 4.90
CA VAL A 43 3.26 -7.97 4.18
C VAL A 43 2.25 -7.41 3.18
N ILE A 44 2.61 -7.40 1.90
CA ILE A 44 1.85 -6.73 0.84
C ILE A 44 1.48 -7.76 -0.24
N PRO A 45 0.21 -8.20 -0.31
CA PRO A 45 -0.30 -8.92 -1.47
C PRO A 45 -0.55 -7.90 -2.60
N GLY A 46 0.42 -7.78 -3.52
CA GLY A 46 0.36 -6.85 -4.65
C GLY A 46 -0.66 -7.30 -5.70
N LYS A 47 -1.29 -6.34 -6.38
CA LYS A 47 -2.23 -6.62 -7.48
C LYS A 47 -1.56 -7.22 -8.71
N ASP A 48 -0.23 -7.17 -8.77
CA ASP A 48 0.61 -7.83 -9.78
C ASP A 48 0.72 -9.35 -9.57
N GLY A 49 0.07 -9.89 -8.53
CA GLY A 49 0.12 -11.32 -8.17
C GLY A 49 1.37 -11.69 -7.38
N ILE A 50 2.12 -10.71 -6.88
CA ILE A 50 3.32 -10.94 -6.08
C ILE A 50 3.03 -10.60 -4.62
N LEU A 51 3.20 -11.58 -3.73
CA LEU A 51 3.27 -11.31 -2.30
C LEU A 51 4.68 -10.82 -1.96
N ARG A 52 4.77 -9.70 -1.25
CA ARG A 52 6.03 -9.14 -0.73
C ARG A 52 6.01 -9.17 0.78
N ILE A 53 7.06 -9.72 1.38
CA ILE A 53 7.31 -9.62 2.82
C ILE A 53 8.64 -8.90 3.02
N THR A 54 8.65 -7.77 3.71
CA THR A 54 9.87 -7.01 4.01
C THR A 54 10.07 -6.93 5.52
N ARG A 55 11.24 -7.36 6.00
CA ARG A 55 11.69 -7.20 7.38
C ARG A 55 12.57 -5.96 7.48
N PHE A 56 12.24 -5.04 8.38
CA PHE A 56 12.92 -3.74 8.44
C PHE A 56 14.28 -3.72 9.15
N ALA A 57 14.55 -4.64 10.08
CA ALA A 57 15.81 -4.67 10.82
C ALA A 57 17.03 -4.69 9.89
N ASP A 58 16.90 -5.47 8.80
CA ASP A 58 17.99 -5.79 7.89
C ASP A 58 17.62 -5.54 6.42
N GLY A 59 16.42 -5.02 6.15
CA GLY A 59 15.92 -4.79 4.79
C GLY A 59 15.68 -6.07 4.00
N ALA A 60 15.65 -7.24 4.65
CA ALA A 60 15.42 -8.51 3.97
C ALA A 60 14.02 -8.50 3.32
N SER A 61 13.98 -8.78 2.01
CA SER A 61 12.75 -8.80 1.23
C SER A 61 12.56 -10.14 0.55
N PHE A 62 11.36 -10.70 0.74
CA PHE A 62 10.92 -11.97 0.21
C PHE A 62 9.77 -11.74 -0.75
N ARG A 63 9.85 -12.36 -1.93
CA ARG A 63 8.81 -12.28 -2.95
C ARG A 63 8.30 -13.67 -3.26
N TYR A 64 6.99 -13.79 -3.46
CA TYR A 64 6.34 -15.03 -3.86
C TYR A 64 5.43 -14.75 -5.04
N TRP A 65 5.37 -15.66 -6.00
CA TRP A 65 4.46 -15.60 -7.15
C TRP A 65 4.11 -17.00 -7.62
N ILE A 66 3.13 -17.11 -8.53
CA ILE A 66 2.80 -18.35 -9.21
C ILE A 66 3.48 -18.39 -10.57
N GLU A 67 4.22 -19.45 -10.84
CA GLU A 67 4.84 -19.74 -12.14
C GLU A 67 4.52 -21.18 -12.52
N ASN A 68 3.94 -21.39 -13.70
CA ASN A 68 3.53 -22.71 -14.19
C ASN A 68 2.65 -23.50 -13.18
N GLY A 69 1.80 -22.80 -12.42
CA GLY A 69 0.92 -23.40 -11.41
C GLY A 69 1.59 -23.74 -10.08
N ALA A 70 2.90 -23.50 -9.94
CA ALA A 70 3.64 -23.71 -8.71
C ALA A 70 3.96 -22.38 -8.01
N ARG A 71 4.04 -22.40 -6.67
CA ARG A 71 4.56 -21.27 -5.90
C ARG A 71 6.08 -21.21 -6.05
N VAL A 72 6.58 -20.06 -6.46
CA VAL A 72 8.01 -19.75 -6.55
C VAL A 72 8.30 -18.57 -5.62
N SER A 73 9.51 -18.53 -5.09
CA SER A 73 9.96 -17.47 -4.19
C SER A 73 11.32 -16.89 -4.59
N ARG A 74 11.57 -15.69 -4.12
CA ARG A 74 12.89 -15.05 -4.13
C ARG A 74 13.17 -14.43 -2.76
N PRO A 75 14.29 -14.80 -2.09
CA PRO A 75 15.25 -15.84 -2.48
C PRO A 75 14.59 -17.24 -2.55
N ALA A 76 15.23 -18.20 -3.22
CA ALA A 76 14.62 -19.51 -3.49
C ALA A 76 14.36 -20.34 -2.21
N ASP A 77 15.14 -20.07 -1.16
CA ASP A 77 15.02 -20.64 0.18
C ASP A 77 14.17 -19.76 1.12
N ALA A 78 13.38 -18.82 0.58
CA ALA A 78 12.52 -17.97 1.37
C ALA A 78 11.57 -18.80 2.27
N PRO A 79 11.43 -18.46 3.56
CA PRO A 79 10.47 -19.12 4.45
C PRO A 79 9.06 -19.08 3.86
N ILE A 80 8.25 -20.12 4.05
CA ILE A 80 6.87 -20.11 3.58
C ILE A 80 5.98 -19.51 4.67
N PRO A 81 5.31 -18.37 4.42
CA PRO A 81 4.37 -17.81 5.38
C PRO A 81 3.13 -18.69 5.52
N THR A 82 2.55 -18.73 6.73
CA THR A 82 1.18 -19.22 6.94
C THR A 82 0.34 -18.13 7.58
N PHE A 83 -0.90 -18.01 7.15
CA PHE A 83 -1.81 -16.95 7.58
C PHE A 83 -2.95 -17.55 8.40
N GLY A 84 -3.21 -16.95 9.56
CA GLY A 84 -4.38 -17.18 10.38
C GLY A 84 -5.06 -15.86 10.72
N GLU A 85 -6.09 -15.93 11.56
CA GLU A 85 -6.77 -14.74 12.05
C GLU A 85 -5.80 -13.90 12.91
N ASN A 86 -5.48 -12.68 12.45
CA ASN A 86 -4.55 -11.77 13.12
C ASN A 86 -3.20 -12.41 13.49
N LEU A 87 -2.75 -13.36 12.68
CA LEU A 87 -1.54 -14.13 12.94
C LEU A 87 -0.86 -14.52 11.64
N ILE A 88 0.43 -14.25 11.52
CA ILE A 88 1.28 -14.82 10.48
C ILE A 88 2.42 -15.58 11.15
N HIS A 89 2.65 -16.83 10.75
CA HIS A 89 3.91 -17.50 11.05
C HIS A 89 4.85 -17.30 9.87
N PHE A 90 6.05 -16.79 10.14
CA PHE A 90 7.05 -16.52 9.12
C PHE A 90 8.45 -16.84 9.64
N ALA A 91 9.09 -17.87 9.07
CA ALA A 91 10.28 -18.49 9.66
C ALA A 91 10.02 -18.90 11.13
N ASP A 92 10.85 -18.43 12.05
CA ASP A 92 10.73 -18.56 13.50
C ASP A 92 9.88 -17.46 14.16
N ALA A 93 9.45 -16.45 13.39
CA ALA A 93 8.69 -15.32 13.90
C ALA A 93 7.18 -15.60 13.92
N ARG A 94 6.55 -15.17 15.02
CA ARG A 94 5.10 -15.07 15.16
C ARG A 94 4.69 -13.61 15.02
N LEU A 95 4.08 -13.26 13.91
CA LEU A 95 3.70 -11.88 13.61
C LEU A 95 2.25 -11.60 14.01
N THR A 96 2.04 -10.45 14.65
CA THR A 96 0.72 -9.92 14.98
C THR A 96 0.50 -8.58 14.28
N PRO A 97 -0.75 -8.20 13.98
CA PRO A 97 -1.08 -6.89 13.43
C PRO A 97 -0.46 -5.77 14.26
N LEU A 98 0.25 -4.84 13.61
CA LEU A 98 0.47 -3.53 14.21
C LEU A 98 -0.83 -2.74 14.02
N PRO A 99 -1.47 -2.21 15.08
CA PRO A 99 -2.73 -1.51 14.92
C PRO A 99 -2.57 -0.23 14.10
N HIS A 100 -3.31 -0.16 12.99
CA HIS A 100 -3.38 1.00 12.09
C HIS A 100 -4.69 0.97 11.32
N THR A 101 -5.06 2.11 10.74
CA THR A 101 -6.14 2.19 9.76
C THR A 101 -5.53 2.38 8.38
N LEU A 102 -6.04 1.68 7.37
CA LEU A 102 -5.69 1.90 5.97
C LEU A 102 -6.97 2.29 5.22
N GLU A 103 -6.98 3.50 4.66
CA GLU A 103 -8.13 4.07 3.96
C GLU A 103 -7.78 4.32 2.49
N GLU A 104 -8.64 3.90 1.57
CA GLU A 104 -8.54 4.33 0.17
C GLU A 104 -8.98 5.80 0.06
N VAL A 105 -8.14 6.64 -0.52
CA VAL A 105 -8.40 8.08 -0.69
C VAL A 105 -8.25 8.48 -2.15
N TRP A 106 -8.88 9.60 -2.51
CA TRP A 106 -8.79 10.18 -3.85
C TRP A 106 -8.59 11.68 -3.76
N PHE A 107 -7.74 12.23 -4.62
CA PHE A 107 -7.55 13.67 -4.77
C PHE A 107 -7.33 14.05 -6.24
N GLU A 108 -7.27 15.34 -6.52
CA GLU A 108 -7.10 15.87 -7.88
C GLU A 108 -5.87 16.77 -7.98
N SER A 109 -5.19 16.71 -9.12
CA SER A 109 -4.10 17.62 -9.48
C SER A 109 -4.13 17.87 -10.99
N ASP A 110 -4.24 19.15 -11.38
CA ASP A 110 -4.27 19.59 -12.78
C ASP A 110 -5.27 18.80 -13.64
N GLY A 111 -6.50 18.62 -13.13
CA GLY A 111 -7.59 17.90 -13.82
C GLY A 111 -7.43 16.38 -13.89
N VAL A 112 -6.41 15.81 -13.23
CA VAL A 112 -6.22 14.36 -13.11
C VAL A 112 -6.58 13.88 -11.72
N ARG A 113 -7.31 12.77 -11.66
CA ARG A 113 -7.71 12.11 -10.42
C ARG A 113 -6.67 11.07 -10.00
N PHE A 114 -6.25 11.14 -8.74
CA PHE A 114 -5.23 10.28 -8.14
C PHE A 114 -5.84 9.35 -7.11
N TYR A 115 -5.46 8.08 -7.16
CA TYR A 115 -5.78 7.09 -6.15
C TYR A 115 -4.68 7.02 -5.11
N GLY A 116 -5.04 6.95 -3.82
CA GLY A 116 -4.09 6.71 -2.76
C GLY A 116 -4.61 5.86 -1.62
N GLN A 117 -3.70 5.59 -0.69
CA GLN A 117 -3.91 4.89 0.56
C GLN A 117 -3.37 5.75 1.68
N LEU A 118 -4.25 6.20 2.55
CA LEU A 118 -3.91 6.88 3.79
C LEU A 118 -3.76 5.83 4.90
N VAL A 119 -2.55 5.70 5.43
CA VAL A 119 -2.22 4.80 6.52
C VAL A 119 -2.06 5.63 7.79
N LEU A 120 -2.88 5.34 8.80
CA LEU A 120 -2.94 6.10 10.05
C LEU A 120 -2.54 5.22 11.23
N PRO A 121 -1.63 5.68 12.10
CA PRO A 121 -1.39 5.01 13.37
C PRO A 121 -2.65 5.13 14.25
N GLN A 122 -2.84 4.19 15.18
CA GLN A 122 -3.84 4.41 16.23
C GLN A 122 -3.38 5.54 17.14
N SER A 123 -4.14 6.64 17.15
CA SER A 123 -3.92 7.80 18.00
C SER A 123 -5.25 8.43 18.39
N ASN A 124 -5.30 9.04 19.58
CA ASN A 124 -6.42 9.87 20.03
C ASN A 124 -6.20 11.36 19.71
N GLU A 125 -4.99 11.74 19.33
CA GLU A 125 -4.59 13.10 18.98
C GLU A 125 -4.14 13.15 17.50
N PRO A 126 -4.21 14.32 16.85
CA PRO A 126 -3.64 14.51 15.52
C PRO A 126 -2.17 14.10 15.47
N VAL A 127 -1.74 13.53 14.35
CA VAL A 127 -0.36 13.02 14.16
C VAL A 127 0.34 13.69 13.00
N ALA A 128 1.67 13.78 13.07
CA ALA A 128 2.48 14.18 11.92
C ALA A 128 2.22 13.22 10.74
N ALA A 129 2.35 13.73 9.51
CA ALA A 129 2.13 12.94 8.31
C ALA A 129 3.21 13.13 7.26
N MET A 130 3.35 12.13 6.37
CA MET A 130 4.27 12.15 5.25
C MET A 130 3.57 11.71 3.96
N VAL A 131 3.86 12.41 2.85
CA VAL A 131 3.51 11.94 1.51
C VAL A 131 4.72 11.21 0.92
N VAL A 132 4.53 9.98 0.44
CA VAL A 132 5.63 9.20 -0.15
C VAL A 132 5.75 9.51 -1.64
N ALA A 133 6.88 10.13 -2.02
CA ALA A 133 7.22 10.37 -3.40
C ALA A 133 7.60 9.07 -4.12
N HIS A 134 7.18 8.95 -5.39
CA HIS A 134 7.44 7.76 -6.18
C HIS A 134 8.78 7.80 -6.90
N GLY A 135 9.38 6.62 -7.06
CA GLY A 135 10.48 6.39 -8.00
C GLY A 135 10.06 6.49 -9.48
N SER A 136 11.01 6.34 -10.39
CA SER A 136 10.80 6.51 -11.84
C SER A 136 10.07 5.34 -12.53
N GLY A 137 9.94 4.19 -11.87
CA GLY A 137 9.38 2.95 -12.42
C GLY A 137 7.92 3.00 -12.89
N SER A 138 7.43 1.92 -13.50
CA SER A 138 6.04 1.82 -13.99
C SER A 138 5.03 1.35 -12.95
N GLU A 139 5.53 0.95 -11.79
CA GLU A 139 4.76 0.34 -10.73
C GLU A 139 3.97 1.39 -9.93
N ALA A 140 2.87 0.94 -9.34
CA ALA A 140 1.97 1.77 -8.53
C ALA A 140 2.32 1.62 -7.04
N ALA A 141 2.63 2.69 -6.30
CA ALA A 141 3.10 2.52 -4.91
C ALA A 141 2.13 1.75 -4.04
N THR A 142 0.83 1.91 -4.28
CA THR A 142 -0.19 1.24 -3.47
C THR A 142 -0.15 -0.29 -3.56
N ASP A 143 0.62 -0.84 -4.50
CA ASP A 143 0.83 -2.28 -4.68
C ASP A 143 2.15 -2.80 -4.07
N TYR A 144 3.13 -1.96 -3.75
CA TYR A 144 4.45 -2.46 -3.32
C TYR A 144 5.25 -1.59 -2.33
N TYR A 145 4.84 -0.35 -2.05
CA TYR A 145 5.54 0.50 -1.10
C TYR A 145 5.31 0.01 0.33
N PHE A 146 6.42 -0.26 1.01
CA PHE A 146 6.46 -0.80 2.36
C PHE A 146 6.75 0.27 3.41
N GLU A 147 7.17 1.46 2.99
CA GLU A 147 7.55 2.63 3.80
C GLU A 147 6.56 2.95 4.93
N PRO A 148 5.22 2.83 4.76
CA PRO A 148 4.29 3.10 5.87
C PRO A 148 4.56 2.24 7.12
N ALA A 149 5.13 1.05 6.97
CA ALA A 149 5.34 0.16 8.11
C ALA A 149 6.27 0.76 9.18
N VAL A 150 7.34 1.45 8.78
CA VAL A 150 8.27 2.10 9.73
C VAL A 150 7.69 3.39 10.28
N LEU A 151 7.00 4.16 9.45
CA LEU A 151 6.42 5.44 9.84
C LEU A 151 5.29 5.27 10.84
N ILE A 152 4.45 4.26 10.65
CA ILE A 152 3.37 3.92 11.59
C ILE A 152 3.95 3.49 12.94
N GLN A 153 5.06 2.75 12.96
CA GLN A 153 5.75 2.42 14.21
C GLN A 153 6.24 3.68 14.94
N ALA A 154 6.64 4.72 14.19
CA ALA A 154 7.06 6.01 14.73
C ALA A 154 5.89 6.97 15.03
N GLY A 155 4.63 6.54 14.84
CA GLY A 155 3.45 7.40 15.07
C GLY A 155 3.21 8.43 13.97
N VAL A 156 3.73 8.21 12.76
CA VAL A 156 3.60 9.11 11.61
C VAL A 156 2.62 8.53 10.60
N ALA A 157 1.59 9.29 10.24
CA ALA A 157 0.66 8.95 9.18
C ALA A 157 1.34 9.00 7.80
N THR A 158 0.89 8.17 6.87
CA THR A 158 1.51 8.09 5.53
C THR A 158 0.47 8.11 4.43
N LEU A 159 0.61 9.02 3.47
CA LEU A 159 -0.10 8.96 2.20
C LEU A 159 0.78 8.31 1.13
N LEU A 160 0.38 7.12 0.69
CA LEU A 160 0.80 6.52 -0.58
C LEU A 160 -0.20 6.94 -1.66
N PHE A 161 0.24 7.24 -2.88
CA PHE A 161 -0.70 7.49 -3.97
C PHE A 161 -0.14 7.05 -5.31
N ASP A 162 -0.85 6.32 -6.14
CA ASP A 162 -0.31 5.94 -7.44
C ASP A 162 0.06 7.20 -8.24
N LYS A 163 1.30 7.33 -8.70
CA LYS A 163 1.70 8.49 -9.50
C LYS A 163 0.91 8.56 -10.82
N ARG A 164 0.95 9.73 -11.45
CA ARG A 164 0.27 10.00 -12.73
C ARG A 164 0.57 8.91 -13.77
N GLY A 165 -0.48 8.37 -14.37
CA GLY A 165 -0.40 7.30 -15.37
C GLY A 165 0.08 5.95 -14.83
N THR A 166 -0.10 5.68 -13.53
CA THR A 166 0.17 4.36 -12.93
C THR A 166 -0.99 3.89 -12.07
N GLY A 167 -1.09 2.56 -11.92
CA GLY A 167 -2.09 1.92 -11.07
C GLY A 167 -3.51 2.39 -11.35
N ARG A 168 -4.15 2.95 -10.33
CA ARG A 168 -5.53 3.47 -10.40
C ARG A 168 -5.61 4.98 -10.63
N SER A 169 -4.47 5.67 -10.67
CA SER A 169 -4.43 7.10 -10.99
C SER A 169 -4.57 7.35 -12.49
N GLY A 170 -5.23 8.45 -12.84
CA GLY A 170 -5.41 8.84 -14.23
C GLY A 170 -4.19 9.53 -14.84
N GLY A 171 -4.42 10.11 -16.03
CA GLY A 171 -3.44 10.88 -16.77
C GLY A 171 -2.35 10.04 -17.44
N GLU A 172 -1.44 10.72 -18.12
CA GLU A 172 -0.32 10.10 -18.83
C GLU A 172 0.98 10.20 -18.02
N ARG A 173 1.81 9.16 -18.13
CA ARG A 173 3.12 9.14 -17.47
C ARG A 173 3.96 10.33 -17.93
N THR A 174 4.67 10.95 -16.99
CA THR A 174 5.54 12.09 -17.26
C THR A 174 6.83 12.01 -16.43
N HIS A 175 7.87 12.66 -16.95
CA HIS A 175 9.14 12.91 -16.27
C HIS A 175 9.34 14.40 -15.95
N ALA A 176 8.32 15.23 -16.20
CA ALA A 176 8.34 16.65 -15.88
C ALA A 176 8.27 16.83 -14.36
N PHE A 177 9.40 17.18 -13.73
CA PHE A 177 9.52 17.27 -12.28
C PHE A 177 8.61 18.32 -11.66
N ASP A 178 8.33 19.41 -12.38
CA ASP A 178 7.40 20.45 -11.94
C ASP A 178 5.97 19.89 -11.83
N GLN A 179 5.53 19.07 -12.78
CA GLN A 179 4.24 18.40 -12.73
C GLN A 179 4.18 17.39 -11.59
N LEU A 180 5.22 16.58 -11.42
CA LEU A 180 5.28 15.60 -10.33
C LEU A 180 5.29 16.30 -8.95
N ALA A 181 5.95 17.46 -8.83
CA ALA A 181 5.92 18.26 -7.63
C ALA A 181 4.52 18.82 -7.33
N ARG A 182 3.78 19.28 -8.36
CA ARG A 182 2.37 19.70 -8.20
C ARG A 182 1.48 18.54 -7.73
N ASP A 183 1.65 17.36 -8.30
CA ASP A 183 0.91 16.15 -7.90
C ASP A 183 1.20 15.78 -6.43
N LEU A 184 2.46 15.91 -5.98
CA LEU A 184 2.84 15.74 -4.58
C LEU A 184 2.23 16.79 -3.65
N LEU A 185 2.24 18.06 -4.06
CA LEU A 185 1.64 19.16 -3.28
C LEU A 185 0.13 18.99 -3.16
N ALA A 186 -0.55 18.45 -4.17
CA ALA A 186 -1.97 18.13 -4.08
C ALA A 186 -2.25 17.02 -3.05
N GLY A 187 -1.39 15.99 -3.01
CA GLY A 187 -1.45 14.96 -1.97
C GLY A 187 -1.16 15.52 -0.57
N LEU A 188 -0.24 16.49 -0.44
CA LEU A 188 0.01 17.18 0.82
C LEU A 188 -1.20 18.00 1.27
N SER A 189 -1.82 18.74 0.36
CA SER A 189 -3.06 19.49 0.65
C SER A 189 -4.20 18.57 1.12
N LEU A 190 -4.30 17.36 0.56
CA LEU A 190 -5.24 16.35 1.06
C LEU A 190 -4.97 16.02 2.54
N LEU A 191 -3.71 15.74 2.90
CA LEU A 191 -3.33 15.45 4.29
C LEU A 191 -3.64 16.61 5.22
N GLN A 192 -3.30 17.84 4.83
CA GLN A 192 -3.54 19.04 5.64
C GLN A 192 -5.03 19.33 5.88
N SER A 193 -5.92 18.77 5.05
CA SER A 193 -7.37 18.89 5.21
C SER A 193 -7.98 17.84 6.15
N ASP A 194 -7.21 16.82 6.54
CA ASP A 194 -7.68 15.75 7.42
C ASP A 194 -7.47 16.16 8.90
N PRO A 195 -8.53 16.24 9.72
CA PRO A 195 -8.43 16.69 11.11
C PRO A 195 -7.62 15.76 12.03
N ARG A 196 -7.28 14.55 11.56
CA ARG A 196 -6.42 13.60 12.28
C ARG A 196 -4.94 13.86 12.04
N ILE A 197 -4.60 14.83 11.18
CA ILE A 197 -3.23 15.19 10.84
C ILE A 197 -2.88 16.52 11.50
N ASP A 198 -1.70 16.57 12.13
CA ASP A 198 -1.08 17.80 12.61
C ASP A 198 -0.34 18.46 11.45
N GLY A 199 -0.92 19.54 10.90
CA GLY A 199 -0.60 20.11 9.58
C GLY A 199 -0.02 21.51 9.59
#